data_AF-A0A925NZN9-F1
#
_entry.id   AF-A0A925NZN9-F1
#
_cell.length_a   1.000
_cell.length_b   1.000
_cell.length_c   1.000
_cell.angle_alpha   90.00
_cell.angle_beta   90.00
_cell.angle_gamma   90.00
#
_symmetry.space_group_name_H-M   'P 1'
#
loop_
_entity.id
_entity.type
_entity.pdbx_description
1 polymer ?
#
loop_
_entity_poly.entity_id
_entity_poly.type
_entity_poly.pdbx_seq_one_letter_code
_entity_poly.pdbx_strand_id
1 'polypeptide(L)'
;MSFCTLGMASEFAQDGIAVNSLWPKTTIATAAIEVHFPEEVLRGSRKPTIMADAAYVILNRDARTCTGNFFIDENVLREEGTTDFAQYALNPYAALYPDLFLG
;
A
#
# COMPACT_ATOMS: atom_id res chain seq x y z
N MET A 1 1.53 -9.95 9.83
CA MET A 1 2.68 -9.61 8.95
C MET A 1 3.68 -8.69 9.63
N SER A 2 3.27 -7.68 10.40
CA SER A 2 4.21 -6.67 10.92
C SER A 2 5.36 -7.19 11.78
N PHE A 3 5.11 -8.21 12.61
CA PHE A 3 6.16 -8.85 13.41
C PHE A 3 7.20 -9.60 12.57
N CYS A 4 6.78 -10.23 11.46
CA CYS A 4 7.70 -10.91 10.55
C CYS A 4 8.62 -9.90 9.86
N THR A 5 8.08 -8.76 9.40
CA THR A 5 8.86 -7.67 8.82
C THR A 5 9.93 -7.18 9.79
N LEU A 6 9.56 -6.92 11.05
CA LEU A 6 10.50 -6.43 12.06
C LEU A 6 11.63 -7.42 12.34
N GLY A 7 11.29 -8.70 12.51
CA GLY A 7 12.28 -9.75 12.77
C GLY A 7 13.22 -9.97 11.58
N MET A 8 12.65 -10.22 10.40
CA MET A 8 13.40 -10.57 9.20
C MET A 8 14.21 -9.38 8.64
N ALA A 9 13.75 -8.14 8.81
CA ALA A 9 14.53 -6.96 8.42
C ALA A 9 15.85 -6.88 9.19
N SER A 10 15.86 -7.27 10.46
CA SER A 10 17.08 -7.33 11.27
C SER A 10 17.91 -8.56 10.93
N GLU A 11 17.25 -9.72 10.78
CA GLU A 11 17.88 -11.01 10.51
C GLU A 11 18.70 -10.99 9.21
N PHE A 12 18.14 -10.44 8.12
CA PHE A 12 18.77 -10.46 6.79
C PHE A 12 19.48 -9.15 6.40
N ALA A 13 19.66 -8.22 7.34
CA ALA A 13 20.29 -6.93 7.07
C ALA A 13 21.72 -7.08 6.50
N GLN A 14 22.50 -8.03 7.03
CA GLN A 14 23.87 -8.28 6.58
C GLN A 14 23.92 -8.85 5.15
N ASP A 15 22.93 -9.68 4.81
CA ASP A 15 22.77 -10.27 3.48
C ASP A 15 22.32 -9.24 2.43
N GLY A 16 21.90 -8.05 2.86
CA GLY A 16 21.42 -6.99 1.98
C GLY A 16 20.02 -7.28 1.42
N ILE A 17 19.20 -8.06 2.14
CA ILE A 17 17.81 -8.34 1.77
C ILE A 17 16.90 -7.37 2.52
N ALA A 18 16.20 -6.52 1.77
CA ALA A 18 15.20 -5.63 2.32
C ALA A 18 13.90 -6.37 2.65
N VAL A 19 13.40 -6.17 3.86
CA VAL A 19 12.09 -6.69 4.28
C VAL A 19 11.24 -5.53 4.75
N ASN A 20 10.15 -5.26 4.04
CA ASN A 20 9.23 -4.17 4.33
C ASN A 20 7.78 -4.66 4.23
N SER A 21 6.85 -3.91 4.79
CA SER A 21 5.42 -4.07 4.54
C SER A 21 4.87 -2.86 3.80
N LEU A 22 3.92 -3.10 2.91
CA LEU A 22 3.15 -2.08 2.22
C LEU A 22 1.66 -2.32 2.52
N TRP A 23 0.95 -1.27 2.88
CA TRP A 23 -0.47 -1.30 3.22
C TRP A 23 -1.22 -0.19 2.49
N PRO A 24 -2.45 -0.42 2.01
CA PRO A 24 -3.20 0.62 1.33
C PRO A 24 -3.83 1.59 2.35
N LYS A 25 -3.88 2.89 2.02
CA LYS A 25 -4.58 3.89 2.85
C LYS A 25 -6.09 3.68 2.88
N THR A 26 -6.63 3.13 1.81
CA THR A 26 -8.07 2.91 1.57
C THR A 26 -8.32 1.50 1.07
N THR A 27 -9.56 1.03 1.16
CA THR A 27 -9.97 -0.24 0.53
C THR A 27 -9.60 -0.29 -0.97
N ILE A 28 -9.28 -1.48 -1.47
CA ILE A 28 -8.83 -1.72 -2.85
C ILE A 28 -9.86 -2.57 -3.60
N ALA A 29 -10.29 -2.09 -4.75
CA ALA A 29 -11.30 -2.69 -5.61
C ALA A 29 -10.79 -3.99 -6.24
N THR A 30 -10.93 -5.08 -5.49
CA THR A 30 -10.60 -6.45 -5.90
C THR A 30 -11.86 -7.30 -5.91
N ALA A 31 -11.78 -8.47 -6.56
CA ALA A 31 -12.86 -9.45 -6.51
C ALA A 31 -13.21 -9.87 -5.06
N ALA A 32 -12.24 -9.84 -4.14
CA ALA A 32 -12.49 -10.15 -2.73
C ALA A 32 -13.39 -9.08 -2.07
N ILE A 33 -13.17 -7.79 -2.35
CA ILE A 33 -14.05 -6.72 -1.87
C ILE A 33 -15.43 -6.85 -2.49
N GLU A 34 -15.50 -7.08 -3.80
CA GLU A 34 -16.77 -7.25 -4.53
C GLU A 34 -17.63 -8.39 -3.98
N VAL A 35 -17.01 -9.52 -3.60
CA VAL A 35 -17.74 -10.70 -3.11
C VAL A 35 -18.09 -10.62 -1.63
N HIS A 36 -17.25 -10.00 -0.80
CA HIS A 36 -17.37 -10.10 0.66
C HIS A 36 -17.85 -8.82 1.37
N PHE A 37 -17.99 -7.71 0.66
CA PHE A 37 -18.38 -6.42 1.24
C PHE A 37 -19.56 -5.79 0.49
N PRO A 38 -20.30 -4.85 1.10
CA PRO A 38 -21.33 -4.09 0.41
C PRO A 38 -20.80 -3.36 -0.83
N GLU A 39 -21.62 -3.23 -1.88
CA GLU A 39 -21.25 -2.59 -3.16
C GLU A 39 -20.69 -1.17 -2.97
N GLU A 40 -21.20 -0.44 -1.97
CA GLU A 40 -20.74 0.89 -1.60
C GLU A 40 -19.26 0.94 -1.19
N VAL A 41 -18.74 -0.11 -0.53
CA VAL A 41 -17.30 -0.23 -0.21
C VAL A 41 -16.48 -0.39 -1.49
N LEU A 42 -16.95 -1.23 -2.42
CA LEU A 42 -16.30 -1.41 -3.73
C LEU A 42 -16.26 -0.07 -4.49
N ARG A 43 -17.39 0.65 -4.55
CA ARG A 43 -17.48 1.95 -5.23
C ARG A 43 -16.59 3.02 -4.60
N GLY A 44 -16.45 3.01 -3.28
CA GLY A 44 -15.54 3.87 -2.53
C GLY A 44 -14.13 3.29 -2.34
N SER A 45 -13.73 2.29 -3.13
CA SER A 45 -12.38 1.74 -3.13
C SER A 45 -11.49 2.43 -4.18
N ARG A 46 -10.17 2.28 -4.03
CA ARG A 46 -9.19 2.60 -5.08
C ARG A 46 -8.87 1.39 -5.96
N LYS A 47 -8.42 1.64 -7.18
CA LYS A 47 -7.94 0.64 -8.13
C LYS A 47 -6.66 -0.02 -7.60
N PRO A 48 -6.45 -1.32 -7.86
CA PRO A 48 -5.22 -2.03 -7.45
C PRO A 48 -3.90 -1.39 -7.94
N THR A 49 -3.95 -0.57 -8.99
CA THR A 49 -2.77 0.09 -9.56
C THR A 49 -2.04 1.00 -8.56
N ILE A 50 -2.72 1.58 -7.57
CA ILE A 50 -2.04 2.40 -6.55
C ILE A 50 -1.05 1.59 -5.71
N MET A 51 -1.43 0.36 -5.35
CA MET A 51 -0.56 -0.56 -4.62
C MET A 51 0.57 -1.08 -5.52
N ALA A 52 0.28 -1.30 -6.80
CA ALA A 52 1.30 -1.70 -7.78
C ALA A 52 2.38 -0.63 -7.95
N ASP A 53 1.98 0.65 -8.09
CA ASP A 53 2.90 1.77 -8.27
C ASP A 53 3.71 2.03 -6.99
N ALA A 54 3.07 1.99 -5.81
CA ALA A 54 3.78 2.10 -4.54
C ALA A 54 4.79 0.94 -4.33
N ALA A 55 4.39 -0.29 -4.67
CA ALA A 55 5.30 -1.44 -4.62
C ALA A 55 6.47 -1.28 -5.59
N TYR A 56 6.22 -0.80 -6.81
CA TYR A 56 7.26 -0.53 -7.80
C TYR A 56 8.29 0.46 -7.27
N VAL A 57 7.86 1.55 -6.62
CA VAL A 57 8.76 2.52 -5.99
C VAL A 57 9.62 1.84 -4.91
N ILE A 58 9.01 1.11 -3.98
CA ILE A 58 9.75 0.45 -2.88
C ILE A 58 10.77 -0.56 -3.42
N LEU A 59 10.39 -1.37 -4.42
CA LEU A 59 11.26 -2.39 -5.02
C LEU A 59 12.46 -1.81 -5.76
N ASN A 60 12.42 -0.53 -6.15
CA ASN A 60 13.54 0.18 -6.78
C ASN A 60 14.42 0.96 -5.78
N ARG A 61 14.05 1.02 -4.49
CA ARG A 61 14.91 1.62 -3.45
C ARG A 61 16.07 0.69 -3.12
N ASP A 62 17.18 1.26 -2.65
CA ASP A 62 18.34 0.46 -2.23
C ASP A 62 17.99 -0.45 -1.04
N ALA A 63 18.09 -1.76 -1.26
CA ALA A 63 17.73 -2.77 -0.28
C ALA A 63 18.58 -2.72 1.00
N ARG A 64 19.80 -2.16 0.94
CA ARG A 64 20.68 -2.04 2.13
C ARG A 64 20.26 -0.93 3.07
N THR A 65 19.50 0.05 2.58
CA THR A 65 19.07 1.22 3.37
C THR A 65 17.57 1.26 3.58
N CYS A 66 16.79 0.64 2.69
CA CYS A 66 15.33 0.60 2.75
C CYS A 66 14.82 -0.77 3.26
N THR A 67 14.94 -1.01 4.57
CA THR A 67 14.45 -2.25 5.22
C THR A 67 13.80 -1.94 6.57
N GLY A 68 12.86 -2.77 7.02
CA GLY A 68 12.16 -2.63 8.30
C GLY A 68 11.02 -1.62 8.31
N ASN A 69 10.54 -1.17 7.15
CA ASN A 69 9.53 -0.12 7.03
C ASN A 69 8.10 -0.67 6.93
N PHE A 70 7.14 0.17 7.35
CA PHE A 70 5.70 -0.04 7.22
C PHE A 70 5.11 1.07 6.36
N PHE A 71 5.16 0.86 5.05
CA PHE A 71 4.74 1.85 4.07
C PHE A 71 3.22 1.90 3.91
N ILE A 72 2.73 3.11 3.66
CA ILE A 72 1.38 3.36 3.16
C ILE A 72 1.50 3.81 1.71
N ASP A 73 0.71 3.19 0.82
CA ASP A 73 0.73 3.45 -0.63
C ASP A 73 0.72 4.94 -1.00
N GLU A 74 -0.20 5.72 -0.45
CA GLU A 74 -0.34 7.15 -0.73
C GLU A 74 0.88 7.94 -0.23
N ASN A 75 1.46 7.57 0.93
CA ASN A 75 2.63 8.26 1.47
C ASN A 75 3.85 8.01 0.59
N VAL A 76 4.06 6.77 0.14
CA VAL A 76 5.15 6.41 -0.78
C VAL A 76 5.03 7.20 -2.08
N LEU A 77 3.83 7.25 -2.67
CA LEU A 77 3.63 7.98 -3.92
C LEU A 77 3.73 9.49 -3.75
N ARG A 78 3.35 10.05 -2.59
CA ARG A 78 3.57 11.46 -2.24
C ARG A 78 5.06 11.79 -2.14
N GLU A 79 5.88 10.90 -1.58
CA GLU A 79 7.35 11.06 -1.54
C GLU A 79 7.94 11.17 -2.95
N GLU A 80 7.39 10.45 -3.93
CA GLU A 80 7.77 10.53 -5.35
C GLU A 80 7.11 11.70 -6.10
N GLY A 81 6.41 12.59 -5.39
CA GLY A 81 5.81 13.82 -5.95
C GLY A 81 4.39 13.67 -6.49
N THR A 82 3.72 12.53 -6.28
CA THR A 82 2.30 12.37 -6.65
C THR A 82 1.42 13.22 -5.73
N THR A 83 0.67 14.14 -6.32
CA THR A 83 -0.29 15.01 -5.60
C THR A 83 -1.75 14.72 -5.93
N ASP A 84 -2.01 14.20 -7.14
CA ASP A 84 -3.33 13.81 -7.59
C ASP A 84 -3.54 12.29 -7.53
N PHE A 85 -4.42 11.87 -6.61
CA PHE A 85 -4.81 10.48 -6.39
C PHE A 85 -6.17 10.13 -7.01
N ALA A 86 -6.86 11.08 -7.66
CA ALA A 86 -8.18 10.84 -8.25
C ALA A 86 -8.15 9.75 -9.33
N GLN A 87 -7.04 9.64 -10.07
CA GLN A 87 -6.80 8.59 -11.07
C GLN A 87 -6.91 7.17 -10.50
N TYR A 88 -6.61 6.99 -9.21
CA TYR A 88 -6.70 5.71 -8.53
C TYR A 88 -8.09 5.45 -7.96
N ALA A 89 -9.00 6.42 -7.88
CA ALA A 89 -10.36 6.13 -7.41
C ALA A 89 -11.10 5.21 -8.40
N LEU A 90 -11.82 4.19 -7.91
CA LEU A 90 -12.71 3.41 -8.76
C LEU A 90 -13.87 4.29 -9.25
N ASN A 91 -14.44 5.09 -8.35
CA ASN A 91 -15.40 6.14 -8.65
C ASN A 91 -14.94 7.48 -8.01
N PRO A 92 -14.55 8.48 -8.82
CA PRO A 92 -14.09 9.79 -8.33
C PRO A 92 -15.13 10.58 -7.51
N TYR A 93 -16.41 10.21 -7.61
CA TYR A 93 -17.50 10.89 -6.90
C TYR A 93 -17.92 10.21 -5.59
N ALA A 94 -17.37 9.03 -5.29
CA ALA A 94 -17.66 8.31 -4.05
C ALA A 94 -16.67 8.72 -2.95
N ALA A 95 -17.15 8.81 -1.71
CA ALA A 95 -16.25 8.92 -0.56
C ALA A 95 -15.42 7.64 -0.43
N LEU A 96 -14.12 7.79 -0.18
CA LEU A 96 -13.23 6.64 -0.03
C LEU A 96 -13.39 6.00 1.35
N TYR A 97 -13.39 4.67 1.40
CA TYR A 97 -13.40 3.94 2.66
C TYR A 97 -11.95 3.74 3.15
N PRO A 98 -11.60 4.23 4.35
CA PRO A 98 -10.30 3.96 4.97
C PRO A 98 -10.07 2.45 5.08
N ASP A 99 -8.83 2.02 4.87
CA ASP A 99 -8.52 0.61 5.10
C ASP A 99 -8.42 0.31 6.60
N LEU A 100 -8.50 -0.97 6.93
CA LEU A 100 -8.38 -1.46 8.28
C LEU A 100 -7.00 -1.12 8.88
N PHE A 101 -6.94 -1.01 10.20
CA PHE A 101 -5.72 -0.82 11.00
C PHE A 101 -5.03 0.55 10.88
N LEU A 102 -5.65 1.52 10.21
CA LEU A 102 -5.19 2.91 10.15
C LEU A 102 -6.12 3.81 10.98
N GLY A 103 -5.54 4.68 11.82
CA GLY A 103 -6.24 5.65 12.67
C GLY A 103 -6.02 7.10 12.23
#